data_AF-A0A0N5ARG5-F1
#
_entry.id   AF-A0A0N5ARG5-F1
#
_cell.length_a   1.000
_cell.length_b   1.000
_cell.length_c   1.000
_cell.angle_alpha   90.00
_cell.angle_beta   90.00
_cell.angle_gamma   90.00
#
_symmetry.space_group_name_H-M   'P 1'
#
loop_
_entity.id
_entity.type
_entity.pdbx_description
1 polymer ?
#
loop_
_entity_poly.entity_id
_entity_poly.type
_entity_poly.pdbx_seq_one_letter_code
_entity_poly.pdbx_strand_id
1 'polypeptide(L)'
;MSNVHWKHVWESSEVLGKFISANSSVFCGARALELGAGATGIPSLLAVKCGAKHVTITDHPDCVQGLDWASEESIETCLKDLTELDFIFAADVFYDSSVFEPVVGALSRIFQRFPDALCVFAYEERDSDWNIEDLLIVNNLCCSRVRLVDTARHTIHIGTIYTQSALIMSSKLFGGIEGGATHSKLVIIDENGNQLGEWRNRGTNYYLEGYKQVASLIGTWIREVKKELNIAAPLAALGIGTSGAEDETINERLRLLLKEQHGDVASEYFVGSDSIVTIAATFAQGGVILISGTGSTCRLLKADGTVHGVGGWGHMFSDRGSGFWIANRMFRYIFDDEDGLNEAPASTDVAKRLLLQHFNLTNVIGVLDLLYSKFEKAYVASYTKVLATEGHDDPLVRIVFKEAGYCLGEHLTAISKHFDEAMFDAVPVVVVGSVFKSWDLLRDGFVEALRSKTTKIRSVVIHQLKQSPAVGAAIIAAKKVNRTIHLKSTSSVFDVISL
;
A
#
# COMPACT_ATOMS: atom_id res chain seq x y z
N MET A 1 23.67 -25.36 45.15
CA MET A 1 23.17 -24.04 44.71
C MET A 1 22.05 -24.31 43.73
N SER A 2 20.80 -24.26 44.19
CA SER A 2 19.61 -24.43 43.35
C SER A 2 19.49 -23.20 42.45
N ASN A 3 19.76 -23.37 41.16
CA ASN A 3 19.76 -22.30 40.18
C ASN A 3 18.39 -21.60 40.13
N VAL A 4 18.39 -20.32 40.45
CA VAL A 4 17.22 -19.42 40.49
C VAL A 4 17.00 -18.82 39.08
N HIS A 5 17.03 -19.67 38.05
CA HIS A 5 16.89 -19.24 36.64
C HIS A 5 15.48 -18.72 36.33
N TRP A 6 14.51 -19.01 37.19
CA TRP A 6 13.10 -18.62 37.02
C TRP A 6 12.77 -17.18 37.46
N LYS A 7 13.67 -16.48 38.19
CA LYS A 7 13.40 -15.10 38.67
C LYS A 7 13.85 -14.00 37.71
N HIS A 8 14.56 -14.35 36.65
CA HIS A 8 15.12 -13.37 35.72
C HIS A 8 14.24 -13.25 34.47
N VAL A 9 13.85 -12.02 34.16
CA VAL A 9 13.21 -11.68 32.90
C VAL A 9 14.30 -11.57 31.84
N TRP A 10 14.23 -12.44 30.82
CA TRP A 10 15.09 -12.38 29.65
C TRP A 10 14.70 -11.19 28.77
N GLU A 11 15.67 -10.41 28.28
CA GLU A 11 15.39 -9.24 27.43
C GLU A 11 14.62 -9.64 26.16
N SER A 12 14.94 -10.79 25.56
CA SER A 12 14.20 -11.39 24.44
C SER A 12 12.71 -11.59 24.75
N SER A 13 12.37 -11.97 25.99
CA SER A 13 10.99 -12.16 26.45
C SER A 13 10.23 -10.83 26.53
N GLU A 14 10.87 -9.76 27.03
CA GLU A 14 10.27 -8.43 27.02
C GLU A 14 10.10 -7.86 25.61
N VAL A 15 11.10 -8.05 24.75
CA VAL A 15 11.10 -7.57 23.36
C VAL A 15 10.00 -8.25 22.57
N LEU A 16 9.88 -9.58 22.67
CA LEU A 16 8.79 -10.34 22.05
C LEU A 16 7.42 -9.93 22.62
N GLY A 17 7.32 -9.74 23.93
CA GLY A 17 6.12 -9.23 24.58
C GLY A 17 5.67 -7.85 24.06
N LYS A 18 6.61 -6.90 23.94
CA LYS A 18 6.35 -5.57 23.35
C LYS A 18 5.89 -5.68 21.90
N PHE A 19 6.49 -6.58 21.12
CA PHE A 19 6.06 -6.86 19.75
C PHE A 19 4.62 -7.38 19.69
N ILE A 20 4.27 -8.34 20.56
CA ILE A 20 2.90 -8.88 20.66
C ILE A 20 1.90 -7.77 21.00
N SER A 21 2.21 -6.94 21.99
CA SER A 21 1.37 -5.81 22.40
C SER A 21 1.16 -4.78 21.26
N ALA A 22 2.24 -4.44 20.55
CA ALA A 22 2.19 -3.51 19.42
C ALA A 22 1.41 -4.06 18.21
N ASN A 23 1.22 -5.37 18.12
CA ASN A 23 0.47 -6.05 17.06
C ASN A 23 -0.74 -6.80 17.66
N SER A 24 -1.36 -6.26 18.72
CA SER A 24 -2.43 -6.93 19.47
C SER A 24 -3.60 -7.43 18.61
N SER A 25 -3.97 -6.68 17.57
CA SER A 25 -4.97 -7.09 16.55
C SER A 25 -4.63 -8.39 15.84
N VAL A 26 -3.34 -8.64 15.56
CA VAL A 26 -2.84 -9.87 14.96
C VAL A 26 -3.00 -11.05 15.92
N PHE A 27 -2.87 -10.86 17.23
CA PHE A 27 -2.95 -11.96 18.20
C PHE A 27 -4.33 -12.14 18.84
N CYS A 28 -5.24 -11.18 18.66
CA CYS A 28 -6.62 -11.24 19.16
C CYS A 28 -7.37 -12.46 18.60
N GLY A 29 -8.01 -13.25 19.47
CA GLY A 29 -8.74 -14.48 19.12
C GLY A 29 -7.85 -15.69 18.81
N ALA A 30 -6.51 -15.54 18.81
CA ALA A 30 -5.61 -16.61 18.42
C ALA A 30 -5.44 -17.68 19.50
N ARG A 31 -5.05 -18.88 19.08
CA ARG A 31 -4.61 -20.00 19.92
C ARG A 31 -3.09 -20.12 19.78
N ALA A 32 -2.37 -20.04 20.88
CA ALA A 32 -0.92 -20.07 20.86
C ALA A 32 -0.32 -21.12 21.80
N LEU A 33 0.87 -21.57 21.46
CA LEU A 33 1.72 -22.43 22.29
C LEU A 33 3.00 -21.66 22.61
N GLU A 34 3.36 -21.55 23.88
CA GLU A 34 4.68 -21.09 24.26
C GLU A 34 5.65 -22.27 24.18
N LEU A 35 6.73 -22.13 23.42
CA LEU A 35 7.81 -23.07 23.33
C LEU A 35 9.02 -22.46 24.03
N GLY A 36 9.00 -22.40 25.35
CA GLY A 36 10.09 -21.80 26.14
C GLY A 36 10.15 -20.27 26.08
N ALA A 37 10.07 -19.65 27.24
CA ALA A 37 10.27 -18.20 27.42
C ALA A 37 11.00 -17.86 28.74
N GLY A 38 11.53 -18.89 29.42
CA GLY A 38 11.81 -18.86 30.85
C GLY A 38 10.52 -18.69 31.66
N ALA A 39 10.60 -18.90 32.97
CA ALA A 39 9.48 -18.90 33.91
C ALA A 39 8.67 -17.60 34.04
N THR A 40 8.90 -16.60 33.19
CA THR A 40 8.24 -15.29 33.22
C THR A 40 6.97 -15.23 32.40
N GLY A 41 6.83 -16.09 31.37
CA GLY A 41 5.62 -16.21 30.55
C GLY A 41 5.12 -14.91 29.91
N ILE A 42 5.99 -13.88 29.77
CA ILE A 42 5.59 -12.53 29.36
C ILE A 42 4.90 -12.52 27.99
N PRO A 43 5.45 -13.17 26.93
CA PRO A 43 4.79 -13.24 25.63
C PRO A 43 3.38 -13.82 25.74
N SER A 44 3.23 -14.92 26.48
CA SER A 44 1.94 -15.59 26.70
C SER A 44 0.94 -14.72 27.45
N LEU A 45 1.35 -14.12 28.57
CA LEU A 45 0.52 -13.23 29.37
C LEU A 45 0.07 -12.01 28.57
N LEU A 46 0.96 -11.43 27.77
CA LEU A 46 0.62 -10.30 26.90
C LEU A 46 -0.29 -10.71 25.76
N ALA A 47 -0.09 -11.88 25.15
CA ALA A 47 -1.00 -12.41 24.13
C ALA A 47 -2.42 -12.57 24.68
N VAL A 48 -2.58 -13.16 25.86
CA VAL A 48 -3.90 -13.27 26.54
C VAL A 48 -4.49 -11.90 26.82
N LYS A 49 -3.70 -10.95 27.34
CA LYS A 49 -4.16 -9.55 27.56
C LYS A 49 -4.54 -8.83 26.26
N CYS A 50 -3.92 -9.19 25.14
CA CYS A 50 -4.24 -8.69 23.81
C CYS A 50 -5.44 -9.40 23.16
N GLY A 51 -6.09 -10.33 23.89
CA GLY A 51 -7.31 -11.00 23.46
C GLY A 51 -7.09 -12.36 22.81
N ALA A 52 -5.89 -12.97 22.89
CA ALA A 52 -5.72 -14.36 22.48
C ALA A 52 -6.72 -15.27 23.21
N LYS A 53 -7.35 -16.18 22.48
CA LYS A 53 -8.42 -17.06 22.97
C LYS A 53 -7.88 -18.11 23.94
N HIS A 54 -6.69 -18.64 23.65
CA HIS A 54 -6.03 -19.64 24.48
C HIS A 54 -4.52 -19.57 24.28
N VAL A 55 -3.76 -19.67 25.37
CA VAL A 55 -2.30 -19.80 25.30
C VAL A 55 -1.85 -20.92 26.23
N THR A 56 -1.20 -21.94 25.66
CA THR A 56 -0.63 -23.06 26.42
C THR A 56 0.82 -22.74 26.78
N ILE A 57 1.13 -22.73 28.08
CA ILE A 57 2.47 -22.43 28.60
C ILE A 57 3.16 -23.74 28.96
N THR A 58 4.40 -23.94 28.50
CA THR A 58 5.14 -25.19 28.70
C THR A 58 6.30 -25.08 29.68
N ASP A 59 6.61 -23.87 30.15
CA ASP A 59 7.79 -23.57 30.98
C ASP A 59 7.38 -22.66 32.16
N HIS A 60 6.48 -23.17 33.03
CA HIS A 60 6.05 -22.49 34.26
C HIS A 60 6.46 -23.30 35.51
N PRO A 61 6.83 -22.66 36.65
CA PRO A 61 7.24 -23.37 37.87
C PRO A 61 6.20 -24.37 38.43
N ASP A 62 4.92 -24.11 38.16
CA ASP A 62 3.80 -24.98 38.55
C ASP A 62 3.45 -26.06 37.50
N CYS A 63 4.13 -26.07 36.34
CA CYS A 63 4.02 -27.17 35.38
C CYS A 63 4.76 -28.38 35.94
N VAL A 64 4.03 -29.48 36.15
CA VAL A 64 4.53 -30.73 36.77
C VAL A 64 5.70 -31.34 35.98
N GLN A 65 5.80 -31.03 34.69
CA GLN A 65 6.90 -31.42 33.82
C GLN A 65 7.08 -30.31 32.76
N GLY A 66 8.25 -29.68 32.69
CA GLY A 66 8.59 -28.76 31.59
C GLY A 66 8.66 -29.53 30.27
N LEU A 67 8.42 -28.85 29.15
CA LEU A 67 8.57 -29.47 27.83
C LEU A 67 10.04 -29.80 27.57
N ASP A 68 10.33 -31.08 27.37
CA ASP A 68 11.63 -31.55 26.90
C ASP A 68 11.63 -31.58 25.37
N TRP A 69 12.35 -30.63 24.76
CA TRP A 69 12.45 -30.49 23.30
C TRP A 69 13.07 -31.71 22.61
N ALA A 70 13.85 -32.53 23.31
CA ALA A 70 14.45 -33.74 22.77
C ALA A 70 13.55 -34.98 22.89
N SER A 71 12.50 -34.92 23.71
CA SER A 71 11.60 -36.04 23.97
C SER A 71 10.32 -35.98 23.15
N GLU A 72 10.18 -36.93 22.22
CA GLU A 72 8.98 -37.06 21.40
C GLU A 72 7.71 -37.29 22.24
N GLU A 73 7.80 -38.09 23.30
CA GLU A 73 6.69 -38.33 24.22
C GLU A 73 6.28 -37.03 24.95
N SER A 74 7.26 -36.19 25.33
CA SER A 74 6.99 -34.89 25.97
C SER A 74 6.24 -33.96 25.02
N ILE A 75 6.68 -33.88 23.76
CA ILE A 75 6.04 -33.06 22.72
C ILE A 75 4.62 -33.57 22.44
N GLU A 76 4.43 -34.86 22.19
CA GLU A 76 3.10 -35.44 21.91
C GLU A 76 2.13 -35.25 23.07
N THR A 77 2.62 -35.37 24.32
CA THR A 77 1.81 -35.11 25.51
C THR A 77 1.37 -33.65 25.58
N CYS A 78 2.27 -32.71 25.26
CA CYS A 78 1.96 -31.28 25.20
C CYS A 78 0.92 -30.94 24.11
N LEU A 79 1.03 -31.58 22.94
CA LEU A 79 0.13 -31.32 21.82
C LEU A 79 -1.21 -32.05 21.93
N LYS A 80 -1.33 -33.04 22.82
CA LYS A 80 -2.49 -33.95 22.91
C LYS A 80 -3.83 -33.24 22.89
N ASP A 81 -3.99 -32.18 23.69
CA ASP A 81 -5.25 -31.45 23.86
C ASP A 81 -5.41 -30.27 22.89
N LEU A 82 -4.43 -30.04 22.01
CA LEU A 82 -4.48 -29.00 20.99
C LEU A 82 -5.15 -29.54 19.70
N THR A 83 -6.24 -28.91 19.30
CA THR A 83 -6.94 -29.19 18.04
C THR A 83 -6.62 -28.19 16.94
N GLU A 84 -6.27 -26.96 17.33
CA GLU A 84 -5.98 -25.83 16.45
C GLU A 84 -4.87 -25.00 17.11
N LEU A 85 -3.95 -24.49 16.29
CA LEU A 85 -2.81 -23.69 16.71
C LEU A 85 -2.49 -22.66 15.63
N ASP A 86 -2.52 -21.38 15.99
CA ASP A 86 -2.20 -20.27 15.08
C ASP A 86 -0.74 -19.83 15.23
N PHE A 87 -0.27 -19.73 16.47
CA PHE A 87 1.05 -19.19 16.78
C PHE A 87 1.84 -20.06 17.75
N ILE A 88 3.15 -20.08 17.57
CA ILE A 88 4.10 -20.57 18.56
C ILE A 88 4.92 -19.37 19.03
N PHE A 89 5.05 -19.15 20.33
CA PHE A 89 5.90 -18.10 20.90
C PHE A 89 7.14 -18.72 21.49
N ALA A 90 8.31 -18.28 21.04
CA ALA A 90 9.59 -18.78 21.54
C ALA A 90 10.48 -17.59 21.92
N ALA A 91 10.70 -17.38 23.22
CA ALA A 91 11.55 -16.29 23.68
C ALA A 91 12.88 -16.83 24.21
N ASP A 92 13.95 -16.44 23.52
CA ASP A 92 15.34 -16.78 23.80
C ASP A 92 15.71 -18.26 23.72
N VAL A 93 14.94 -19.11 23.04
CA VAL A 93 15.19 -20.56 22.96
C VAL A 93 16.52 -20.96 22.32
N PHE A 94 17.11 -20.08 21.50
CA PHE A 94 18.39 -20.29 20.84
C PHE A 94 19.54 -19.67 21.65
N TYR A 95 19.58 -19.94 22.96
CA TYR A 95 20.59 -19.38 23.86
C TYR A 95 21.93 -20.14 23.89
N ASP A 96 21.93 -21.41 23.47
CA ASP A 96 23.11 -22.28 23.42
C ASP A 96 23.04 -23.21 22.20
N SER A 97 24.15 -23.40 21.49
CA SER A 97 24.15 -24.21 20.27
C SER A 97 23.79 -25.68 20.48
N SER A 98 23.96 -26.22 21.69
CA SER A 98 23.55 -27.61 22.03
C SER A 98 22.03 -27.82 22.02
N VAL A 99 21.24 -26.76 22.14
CA VAL A 99 19.76 -26.86 22.12
C VAL A 99 19.16 -26.59 20.74
N PHE A 100 19.95 -26.18 19.74
CA PHE A 100 19.43 -25.82 18.43
C PHE A 100 18.72 -26.97 17.72
N GLU A 101 19.35 -28.14 17.65
CA GLU A 101 18.76 -29.33 17.03
C GLU A 101 17.49 -29.80 17.77
N PRO A 102 17.47 -29.94 19.11
CA PRO A 102 16.24 -30.22 19.85
C PRO A 102 15.10 -29.22 19.59
N VAL A 103 15.38 -27.90 19.62
CA VAL A 103 14.36 -26.87 19.41
C VAL A 103 13.79 -26.92 17.99
N VAL A 104 14.65 -27.01 16.97
CA VAL A 104 14.21 -27.09 15.58
C VAL A 104 13.46 -28.40 15.32
N GLY A 105 13.91 -29.52 15.90
CA GLY A 105 13.22 -30.81 15.83
C GLY A 105 11.84 -30.78 16.49
N ALA A 106 11.70 -30.09 17.62
CA ALA A 106 10.40 -29.88 18.28
C ALA A 106 9.46 -29.05 17.41
N LEU A 107 9.95 -27.91 16.85
CA LEU A 107 9.18 -27.10 15.92
C LEU A 107 8.71 -27.90 14.70
N SER A 108 9.59 -28.72 14.12
CA SER A 108 9.25 -29.58 12.97
C SER A 108 8.08 -30.53 13.30
N ARG A 109 8.11 -31.21 14.45
CA ARG A 109 7.02 -32.07 14.91
C ARG A 109 5.71 -31.31 15.14
N ILE A 110 5.79 -30.12 15.74
CA ILE A 110 4.60 -29.28 15.94
C ILE A 110 3.99 -28.89 14.59
N PHE A 111 4.81 -28.50 13.61
CA PHE A 111 4.34 -28.15 12.28
C PHE A 111 3.82 -29.36 11.47
N GLN A 112 4.23 -30.59 11.76
CA GLN A 112 3.62 -31.78 11.16
C GLN A 112 2.14 -31.91 11.55
N ARG A 113 1.78 -31.50 12.77
CA ARG A 113 0.38 -31.49 13.25
C ARG A 113 -0.36 -30.20 12.89
N PHE A 114 0.34 -29.05 12.88
CA PHE A 114 -0.21 -27.73 12.62
C PHE A 114 0.58 -27.00 11.52
N PRO A 115 0.45 -27.40 10.24
CA PRO A 115 1.29 -26.92 9.15
C PRO A 115 1.11 -25.42 8.82
N ASP A 116 -0.05 -24.86 9.19
CA ASP A 116 -0.41 -23.46 8.96
C ASP A 116 -0.04 -22.54 10.14
N ALA A 117 0.46 -23.09 11.25
CA ALA A 117 0.91 -22.29 12.39
C ALA A 117 2.14 -21.44 12.02
N LEU A 118 2.34 -20.34 12.74
CA LEU A 118 3.50 -19.47 12.62
C LEU A 118 4.26 -19.40 13.94
N CYS A 119 5.53 -19.79 13.95
CA CYS A 119 6.38 -19.56 15.11
C CYS A 119 6.94 -18.14 15.07
N VAL A 120 6.60 -17.31 16.06
CA VAL A 120 7.20 -15.99 16.29
C VAL A 120 8.21 -16.12 17.43
N PHE A 121 9.47 -15.88 17.14
CA PHE A 121 10.55 -16.06 18.11
C PHE A 121 11.37 -14.80 18.28
N ALA A 122 12.01 -14.68 19.44
CA ALA A 122 13.04 -13.69 19.68
C ALA A 122 14.30 -14.34 20.24
N TYR A 123 15.48 -13.87 19.85
CA TYR A 123 16.75 -14.35 20.39
C TYR A 123 17.75 -13.19 20.54
N GLU A 124 18.68 -13.36 21.49
CA GLU A 124 19.83 -12.48 21.66
C GLU A 124 20.99 -12.94 20.78
N GLU A 125 21.58 -12.02 20.01
CA GLU A 125 22.79 -12.30 19.24
C GLU A 125 24.02 -12.41 20.16
N ARG A 126 24.40 -13.66 20.47
CA ARG A 126 25.53 -13.99 21.37
C ARG A 126 26.82 -14.30 20.63
N ASP A 127 26.70 -14.93 19.45
CA ASP A 127 27.79 -15.31 18.59
C ASP A 127 27.31 -15.22 17.13
N SER A 128 28.03 -14.47 16.29
CA SER A 128 27.70 -14.28 14.88
C SER A 128 27.99 -15.51 14.02
N ASP A 129 28.77 -16.47 14.52
CA ASP A 129 29.10 -17.71 13.82
C ASP A 129 27.99 -18.78 14.00
N TRP A 130 27.08 -18.57 14.96
CA TRP A 130 25.98 -19.49 15.21
C TRP A 130 24.85 -19.27 14.21
N ASN A 131 24.38 -20.35 13.60
CA ASN A 131 23.24 -20.34 12.70
C ASN A 131 22.44 -21.65 12.82
N ILE A 132 21.17 -21.58 12.40
CA ILE A 132 20.24 -22.73 12.37
C ILE A 132 19.82 -23.07 10.94
N GLU A 133 20.46 -22.48 9.92
CA GLU A 133 19.99 -22.56 8.52
C GLU A 133 19.97 -24.01 8.01
N ASP A 134 21.05 -24.76 8.23
CA ASP A 134 21.12 -26.17 7.85
C ASP A 134 20.07 -27.02 8.56
N LEU A 135 19.82 -26.74 9.85
CA LEU A 135 18.79 -27.43 10.64
C LEU A 135 17.38 -27.14 10.10
N LEU A 136 17.10 -25.89 9.73
CA LEU A 136 15.81 -25.52 9.12
C LEU A 136 15.62 -26.25 7.78
N ILE A 137 16.65 -26.28 6.93
CA ILE A 137 16.59 -26.95 5.62
C ILE A 137 16.31 -28.45 5.77
N VAL A 138 17.06 -29.15 6.62
CA VAL A 138 16.86 -30.60 6.84
C VAL A 138 15.48 -30.92 7.41
N ASN A 139 14.85 -29.97 8.10
CA ASN A 139 13.51 -30.11 8.68
C ASN A 139 12.38 -29.56 7.80
N ASN A 140 12.65 -29.13 6.55
CA ASN A 140 11.67 -28.48 5.66
C ASN A 140 11.01 -27.24 6.28
N LEU A 141 11.79 -26.47 7.03
CA LEU A 141 11.37 -25.21 7.63
C LEU A 141 12.08 -24.04 6.96
N CYS A 142 11.50 -22.85 7.11
CA CYS A 142 12.02 -21.60 6.59
C CYS A 142 11.92 -20.54 7.69
N CYS A 143 12.74 -19.50 7.59
CA CYS A 143 12.68 -18.39 8.54
C CYS A 143 12.70 -17.03 7.85
N SER A 144 12.21 -16.00 8.54
CA SER A 144 12.31 -14.61 8.10
C SER A 144 12.49 -13.69 9.29
N ARG A 145 13.44 -12.77 9.17
CA ARG A 145 13.65 -11.75 10.20
C ARG A 145 12.49 -10.74 10.15
N VAL A 146 11.90 -10.52 11.31
CA VAL A 146 10.90 -9.49 11.52
C VAL A 146 11.62 -8.20 11.83
N ARG A 147 12.35 -8.10 12.95
CA ARG A 147 12.90 -6.82 13.42
C ARG A 147 14.17 -7.03 14.23
N LEU A 148 15.05 -6.04 14.19
CA LEU A 148 16.21 -5.93 15.06
C LEU A 148 15.95 -4.84 16.11
N VAL A 149 16.23 -5.14 17.37
CA VAL A 149 16.03 -4.25 18.52
C VAL A 149 17.33 -4.18 19.32
N ASP A 150 18.00 -3.03 19.24
CA ASP A 150 19.16 -2.75 20.09
C ASP A 150 18.68 -2.33 21.49
N THR A 151 19.07 -3.10 22.50
CA THR A 151 18.90 -2.75 23.91
C THR A 151 20.14 -2.01 24.42
N ALA A 152 20.16 -1.66 25.70
CA ALA A 152 21.35 -1.05 26.30
C ALA A 152 22.55 -2.01 26.35
N ARG A 153 22.32 -3.32 26.19
CA ARG A 153 23.33 -4.36 26.42
C ARG A 153 23.48 -5.34 25.26
N HIS A 154 22.42 -5.61 24.52
CA HIS A 154 22.40 -6.67 23.53
C HIS A 154 21.59 -6.27 22.29
N THR A 155 21.81 -6.99 21.19
CA THR A 155 20.98 -6.90 20.00
C THR A 155 20.03 -8.09 19.97
N ILE A 156 18.72 -7.80 20.04
CA ILE A 156 17.67 -8.81 20.02
C ILE A 156 17.03 -8.84 18.64
N HIS A 157 16.97 -10.03 18.05
CA HIS A 157 16.28 -10.26 16.79
C HIS A 157 14.91 -10.87 17.07
N ILE A 158 13.89 -10.38 16.39
CA ILE A 158 12.59 -11.03 16.28
C ILE A 158 12.53 -11.67 14.89
N GLY A 159 12.15 -12.94 14.84
CA GLY A 159 12.00 -13.70 13.61
C GLY A 159 10.70 -14.49 13.58
N THR A 160 10.44 -15.07 12.42
CA THR A 160 9.39 -16.06 12.22
C THR A 160 9.97 -17.34 11.64
N ILE A 161 9.41 -18.49 12.05
CA ILE A 161 9.67 -19.80 11.46
C ILE A 161 8.33 -20.38 10.99
N TYR A 162 8.34 -20.96 9.79
CA TYR A 162 7.17 -21.54 9.13
C TYR A 162 7.60 -22.70 8.23
N THR A 163 6.64 -23.48 7.73
CA THR A 163 6.92 -24.64 6.87
C THR A 163 7.35 -24.23 5.46
N GLN A 164 8.18 -25.04 4.82
CA GLN A 164 8.51 -24.87 3.40
C GLN A 164 7.27 -24.95 2.51
N SER A 165 6.29 -25.78 2.88
CA SER A 165 4.98 -25.86 2.21
C SER A 165 4.23 -24.52 2.24
N ALA A 166 4.20 -23.86 3.40
CA ALA A 166 3.62 -22.51 3.51
C ALA A 166 4.36 -21.50 2.64
N LEU A 167 5.70 -21.57 2.56
CA LEU A 167 6.48 -20.71 1.67
C LEU A 167 6.13 -20.94 0.19
N ILE A 168 6.02 -22.19 -0.25
CA ILE A 168 5.66 -22.52 -1.64
C ILE A 168 4.29 -21.93 -1.98
N MET A 169 3.31 -22.03 -1.08
CA MET A 169 1.99 -21.43 -1.27
C MET A 169 2.04 -19.90 -1.33
N SER A 170 2.72 -19.25 -0.37
CA SER A 170 2.82 -17.79 -0.32
C SER A 170 3.69 -17.18 -1.44
N SER A 171 4.62 -17.96 -2.01
CA SER A 171 5.46 -17.55 -3.15
C SER A 171 4.67 -17.32 -4.44
N LYS A 172 3.38 -17.66 -4.44
CA LYS A 172 2.42 -17.45 -5.53
C LYS A 172 1.47 -16.29 -5.25
N LEU A 173 1.66 -15.56 -4.14
CA LEU A 173 0.79 -14.48 -3.70
C LEU A 173 1.53 -13.14 -3.74
N PHE A 174 0.84 -12.13 -4.23
CA PHE A 174 1.39 -10.79 -4.44
C PHE A 174 0.47 -9.76 -3.80
N GLY A 175 1.04 -8.87 -2.99
CA GLY A 175 0.32 -7.78 -2.35
C GLY A 175 0.48 -6.48 -3.12
N GLY A 176 -0.54 -5.63 -3.09
CA GLY A 176 -0.47 -4.29 -3.65
C GLY A 176 -1.21 -3.27 -2.79
N ILE A 177 -0.57 -2.13 -2.52
CA ILE A 177 -1.11 -1.03 -1.74
C ILE A 177 -1.33 0.20 -2.62
N GLU A 178 -2.52 0.78 -2.56
CA GLU A 178 -2.83 2.14 -2.98
C GLU A 178 -2.85 3.02 -1.74
N GLY A 179 -1.81 3.84 -1.55
CA GLY A 179 -1.59 4.71 -0.40
C GLY A 179 -2.02 6.15 -0.66
N GLY A 180 -3.02 6.63 0.09
CA GLY A 180 -3.46 8.02 0.06
C GLY A 180 -3.17 8.77 1.36
N ALA A 181 -3.48 10.06 1.38
CA ALA A 181 -3.35 10.88 2.60
C ALA A 181 -4.38 10.52 3.68
N THR A 182 -5.59 10.13 3.29
CA THR A 182 -6.70 9.85 4.23
C THR A 182 -7.07 8.37 4.31
N HIS A 183 -7.01 7.66 3.18
CA HIS A 183 -7.37 6.26 3.08
C HIS A 183 -6.35 5.52 2.23
N SER A 184 -6.13 4.26 2.57
CA SER A 184 -5.30 3.34 1.81
C SER A 184 -6.03 2.04 1.59
N LYS A 185 -5.64 1.31 0.54
CA LYS A 185 -6.25 0.04 0.16
C LYS A 185 -5.17 -1.00 -0.13
N LEU A 186 -5.37 -2.20 0.38
CA LEU A 186 -4.52 -3.36 0.15
C LEU A 186 -5.32 -4.39 -0.66
N VAL A 187 -4.67 -4.97 -1.66
CA VAL A 187 -5.18 -6.10 -2.42
C VAL A 187 -4.13 -7.22 -2.41
N ILE A 188 -4.59 -8.46 -2.30
CA ILE A 188 -3.76 -9.66 -2.50
C ILE A 188 -4.30 -10.42 -3.71
N ILE A 189 -3.41 -10.79 -4.62
CA ILE A 189 -3.72 -11.58 -5.82
C ILE A 189 -2.85 -12.84 -5.87
N ASP A 190 -3.35 -13.89 -6.53
CA ASP A 190 -2.58 -15.09 -6.85
C ASP A 190 -1.80 -14.96 -8.17
N GLU A 191 -0.99 -15.97 -8.48
CA GLU A 191 -0.20 -16.07 -9.73
C GLU A 191 -1.04 -16.10 -11.01
N ASN A 192 -2.34 -16.41 -10.90
CA ASN A 192 -3.29 -16.42 -12.00
C ASN A 192 -4.04 -15.07 -12.13
N GLY A 193 -3.78 -14.11 -11.24
CA GLY A 193 -4.44 -12.82 -11.20
C GLY A 193 -5.82 -12.84 -10.53
N ASN A 194 -6.18 -13.92 -9.83
CA ASN A 194 -7.39 -13.92 -9.02
C ASN A 194 -7.17 -13.09 -7.75
N GLN A 195 -8.12 -12.22 -7.43
CA GLN A 195 -8.07 -11.41 -6.22
C GLN A 195 -8.62 -12.20 -5.03
N LEU A 196 -7.81 -12.36 -3.98
CA LEU A 196 -8.20 -13.04 -2.74
C LEU A 196 -9.07 -12.14 -1.85
N GLY A 197 -8.82 -10.83 -1.88
CA GLY A 197 -9.61 -9.85 -1.14
C GLY A 197 -9.15 -8.41 -1.34
N GLU A 198 -9.87 -7.49 -0.70
CA GLU A 198 -9.56 -6.07 -0.62
C GLU A 198 -9.77 -5.59 0.82
N TRP A 199 -8.77 -4.92 1.38
CA TRP A 199 -8.82 -4.36 2.72
C TRP A 199 -8.56 -2.87 2.67
N ARG A 200 -9.07 -2.14 3.68
CA ARG A 200 -8.91 -0.69 3.79
C ARG A 200 -8.30 -0.33 5.12
N ASN A 201 -7.49 0.71 5.12
CA ASN A 201 -6.91 1.28 6.33
C ASN A 201 -6.81 2.82 6.17
N ARG A 202 -6.34 3.50 7.21
CA ARG A 202 -6.04 4.93 7.16
C ARG A 202 -4.93 5.24 6.14
N GLY A 203 -4.73 6.52 5.88
CA GLY A 203 -3.70 7.00 4.96
C GLY A 203 -2.28 6.54 5.33
N THR A 204 -1.44 6.32 4.33
CA THR A 204 -0.03 5.89 4.48
C THR A 204 0.95 6.96 3.98
N ASN A 205 0.55 8.24 4.05
CA ASN A 205 1.41 9.33 3.60
C ASN A 205 2.54 9.60 4.62
N TYR A 206 3.75 9.18 4.26
CA TYR A 206 4.93 9.28 5.13
C TYR A 206 5.42 10.71 5.36
N TYR A 207 5.02 11.70 4.56
CA TYR A 207 5.33 13.11 4.84
C TYR A 207 4.56 13.63 6.07
N LEU A 208 3.42 13.02 6.40
CA LEU A 208 2.59 13.41 7.54
C LEU A 208 2.99 12.66 8.82
N GLU A 209 3.21 11.34 8.73
CA GLU A 209 3.40 10.47 9.91
C GLU A 209 4.84 10.00 10.14
N GLY A 210 5.72 10.10 9.12
CA GLY A 210 7.09 9.59 9.16
C GLY A 210 7.24 8.14 8.68
N TYR A 211 8.42 7.81 8.13
CA TYR A 211 8.69 6.51 7.48
C TYR A 211 8.55 5.30 8.41
N LYS A 212 9.04 5.41 9.65
CA LYS A 212 9.04 4.29 10.61
C LYS A 212 7.62 3.93 11.04
N GLN A 213 6.78 4.94 11.22
CA GLN A 213 5.39 4.80 11.58
C GLN A 213 4.60 4.16 10.42
N VAL A 214 4.79 4.65 9.18
CA VAL A 214 4.15 4.09 8.00
C VAL A 214 4.60 2.65 7.72
N ALA A 215 5.90 2.35 7.82
CA ALA A 215 6.40 0.98 7.65
C ALA A 215 5.81 0.03 8.69
N SER A 216 5.74 0.46 9.97
CA SER A 216 5.12 -0.33 11.03
C SER A 216 3.63 -0.55 10.79
N LEU A 217 2.90 0.49 10.37
CA LEU A 217 1.48 0.39 10.00
C LEU A 217 1.26 -0.62 8.87
N ILE A 218 2.04 -0.53 7.79
CA ILE A 218 1.94 -1.45 6.64
C ILE A 218 2.23 -2.88 7.10
N GLY A 219 3.28 -3.07 7.89
CA GLY A 219 3.65 -4.39 8.38
C GLY A 219 2.58 -5.02 9.28
N THR A 220 2.04 -4.28 10.24
CA THR A 220 0.95 -4.76 11.10
C THR A 220 -0.31 -5.04 10.29
N TRP A 221 -0.68 -4.15 9.38
CA TRP A 221 -1.86 -4.31 8.52
C TRP A 221 -1.79 -5.58 7.66
N ILE A 222 -0.64 -5.87 7.05
CA ILE A 222 -0.51 -7.10 6.25
C ILE A 222 -0.47 -8.34 7.13
N ARG A 223 0.08 -8.29 8.35
CA ARG A 223 -0.02 -9.43 9.29
C ARG A 223 -1.46 -9.75 9.67
N GLU A 224 -2.30 -8.73 9.89
CA GLU A 224 -3.73 -8.91 10.14
C GLU A 224 -4.41 -9.62 8.97
N VAL A 225 -4.15 -9.16 7.75
CA VAL A 225 -4.71 -9.75 6.52
C VAL A 225 -4.18 -11.16 6.28
N LYS A 226 -2.89 -11.40 6.49
CA LYS A 226 -2.28 -12.73 6.40
C LYS A 226 -2.95 -13.70 7.36
N LYS A 227 -3.21 -13.28 8.59
CA LYS A 227 -3.94 -14.09 9.57
C LYS A 227 -5.36 -14.39 9.12
N GLU A 228 -6.11 -13.39 8.62
CA GLU A 228 -7.47 -13.60 8.11
C GLU A 228 -7.51 -14.64 6.97
N LEU A 229 -6.46 -14.68 6.15
CA LEU A 229 -6.31 -15.60 5.02
C LEU A 229 -5.58 -16.91 5.37
N ASN A 230 -5.18 -17.13 6.63
CA ASN A 230 -4.34 -18.27 7.07
C ASN A 230 -3.02 -18.40 6.27
N ILE A 231 -2.34 -17.29 6.03
CA ILE A 231 -1.05 -17.23 5.34
C ILE A 231 0.08 -17.07 6.37
N ALA A 232 0.85 -18.12 6.62
CA ALA A 232 1.98 -18.06 7.57
C ALA A 232 3.22 -17.37 6.97
N ALA A 233 3.65 -17.78 5.78
CA ALA A 233 4.89 -17.32 5.15
C ALA A 233 4.76 -15.94 4.48
N PRO A 234 5.87 -15.20 4.22
CA PRO A 234 5.85 -13.93 3.50
C PRO A 234 5.25 -14.05 2.10
N LEU A 235 4.54 -13.01 1.65
CA LEU A 235 4.14 -12.88 0.25
C LEU A 235 5.38 -12.85 -0.65
N ALA A 236 5.26 -13.31 -1.89
CA ALA A 236 6.37 -13.27 -2.84
C ALA A 236 6.90 -11.84 -3.04
N ALA A 237 5.99 -10.88 -3.18
CA ALA A 237 6.32 -9.47 -3.26
C ALA A 237 5.15 -8.56 -2.85
N LEU A 238 5.48 -7.35 -2.40
CA LEU A 238 4.54 -6.28 -2.11
C LEU A 238 4.87 -5.03 -2.95
N GLY A 239 3.88 -4.54 -3.70
CA GLY A 239 3.95 -3.25 -4.38
C GLY A 239 3.23 -2.18 -3.57
N ILE A 240 3.77 -0.98 -3.51
CA ILE A 240 3.21 0.15 -2.77
C ILE A 240 3.20 1.36 -3.70
N GLY A 241 2.00 1.76 -4.13
CA GLY A 241 1.74 2.98 -4.88
C GLY A 241 1.20 4.04 -3.95
N THR A 242 2.01 5.01 -3.54
CA THR A 242 1.57 6.04 -2.58
C THR A 242 1.74 7.45 -3.11
N SER A 243 0.83 8.35 -2.74
CA SER A 243 0.99 9.78 -3.00
C SER A 243 2.28 10.30 -2.36
N GLY A 244 3.07 11.08 -3.09
CA GLY A 244 4.33 11.66 -2.61
C GLY A 244 5.59 10.85 -2.91
N ALA A 245 5.46 9.59 -3.34
CA ALA A 245 6.57 8.71 -3.73
C ALA A 245 7.18 9.07 -5.10
N GLU A 246 7.44 10.36 -5.35
CA GLU A 246 8.10 10.86 -6.58
C GLU A 246 9.63 10.90 -6.46
N ASP A 247 10.19 10.82 -5.25
CA ASP A 247 11.64 10.78 -4.99
C ASP A 247 12.10 9.33 -4.76
N GLU A 248 12.92 8.83 -5.67
CA GLU A 248 13.39 7.44 -5.64
C GLU A 248 14.32 7.16 -4.45
N THR A 249 15.08 8.16 -3.97
CA THR A 249 15.94 8.03 -2.79
C THR A 249 15.10 7.76 -1.54
N ILE A 250 13.96 8.45 -1.46
CA ILE A 250 13.00 8.29 -0.38
C ILE A 250 12.30 6.93 -0.48
N ASN A 251 11.87 6.54 -1.68
CA ASN A 251 11.23 5.25 -1.94
C ASN A 251 12.13 4.09 -1.52
N GLU A 252 13.42 4.16 -1.87
CA GLU A 252 14.41 3.15 -1.54
C GLU A 252 14.64 3.05 -0.02
N ARG A 253 14.63 4.19 0.69
CA ARG A 253 14.72 4.20 2.16
C ARG A 253 13.54 3.49 2.81
N LEU A 254 12.32 3.70 2.32
CA LEU A 254 11.13 3.01 2.82
C LEU A 254 11.18 1.51 2.49
N ARG A 255 11.62 1.17 1.27
CA ARG A 255 11.81 -0.22 0.82
C ARG A 255 12.78 -0.98 1.71
N LEU A 256 13.96 -0.42 1.98
CA LEU A 256 14.98 -1.00 2.84
C LEU A 256 14.44 -1.18 4.27
N LEU A 257 13.78 -0.17 4.81
CA LEU A 257 13.18 -0.25 6.15
C LEU A 257 12.13 -1.36 6.26
N LEU A 258 11.27 -1.51 5.25
CA LEU A 258 10.30 -2.61 5.18
C LEU A 258 10.99 -3.98 5.09
N LYS A 259 12.03 -4.10 4.25
CA LYS A 259 12.79 -5.35 4.11
C LYS A 259 13.52 -5.73 5.39
N GLU A 260 14.08 -4.76 6.11
CA GLU A 260 14.83 -4.98 7.35
C GLU A 260 13.94 -5.22 8.58
N GLN A 261 12.79 -4.54 8.67
CA GLN A 261 11.93 -4.51 9.86
C GLN A 261 10.56 -5.20 9.70
N HIS A 262 10.28 -5.76 8.53
CA HIS A 262 9.04 -6.47 8.21
C HIS A 262 9.28 -7.62 7.20
N GLY A 263 10.41 -8.32 7.26
CA GLY A 263 10.72 -9.41 6.32
C GLY A 263 9.75 -10.61 6.36
N ASP A 264 8.95 -10.73 7.42
CA ASP A 264 7.89 -11.73 7.56
C ASP A 264 6.65 -11.44 6.71
N VAL A 265 6.52 -10.21 6.21
CA VAL A 265 5.33 -9.75 5.48
C VAL A 265 5.43 -10.05 3.98
N ALA A 266 6.56 -9.70 3.36
CA ALA A 266 6.85 -10.01 1.96
C ALA A 266 8.36 -10.20 1.75
N SER A 267 8.75 -11.06 0.82
CA SER A 267 10.15 -11.31 0.48
C SER A 267 10.79 -10.14 -0.27
N GLU A 268 10.01 -9.50 -1.16
CA GLU A 268 10.45 -8.32 -1.90
C GLU A 268 9.44 -7.18 -1.82
N TYR A 269 9.96 -5.95 -1.90
CA TYR A 269 9.19 -4.72 -1.76
C TYR A 269 9.47 -3.79 -2.93
N PHE A 270 8.43 -3.15 -3.46
CA PHE A 270 8.52 -2.15 -4.51
C PHE A 270 7.70 -0.95 -4.12
N VAL A 271 8.32 0.22 -4.07
CA VAL A 271 7.68 1.49 -3.72
C VAL A 271 7.70 2.38 -4.94
N GLY A 272 6.57 2.99 -5.28
CA GLY A 272 6.47 3.96 -6.35
C GLY A 272 5.28 4.90 -6.12
N SER A 273 5.13 5.87 -7.00
CA SER A 273 3.96 6.76 -6.93
C SER A 273 2.68 6.05 -7.39
N ASP A 274 1.55 6.51 -6.87
CA ASP A 274 0.20 6.12 -7.28
C ASP A 274 0.01 6.09 -8.81
N SER A 275 0.62 7.04 -9.50
CA SER A 275 0.56 7.25 -10.93
C SER A 275 1.30 6.14 -11.68
N ILE A 276 2.51 5.80 -11.25
CA ILE A 276 3.33 4.75 -11.89
C ILE A 276 2.72 3.38 -11.66
N VAL A 277 2.24 3.14 -10.44
CA VAL A 277 1.53 1.92 -10.09
C VAL A 277 0.28 1.72 -10.95
N THR A 278 -0.48 2.80 -11.18
CA THR A 278 -1.66 2.77 -12.04
C THR A 278 -1.31 2.50 -13.51
N ILE A 279 -0.25 3.12 -14.04
CA ILE A 279 0.16 2.87 -15.43
C ILE A 279 0.50 1.39 -15.63
N ALA A 280 1.32 0.82 -14.74
CA ALA A 280 1.73 -0.57 -14.86
C ALA A 280 0.57 -1.56 -14.62
N ALA A 281 -0.45 -1.15 -13.85
CA ALA A 281 -1.72 -1.88 -13.72
C ALA A 281 -2.44 -2.03 -15.06
N THR A 282 -2.30 -1.02 -15.90
CA THR A 282 -3.10 -0.84 -17.11
C THR A 282 -2.37 -1.35 -18.34
N PHE A 283 -1.06 -1.10 -18.43
CA PHE A 283 -0.28 -1.30 -19.64
C PHE A 283 0.95 -2.17 -19.40
N ALA A 284 1.12 -3.21 -20.22
CA ALA A 284 2.23 -4.14 -20.09
C ALA A 284 3.59 -3.52 -20.45
N GLN A 285 3.62 -2.62 -21.44
CA GLN A 285 4.83 -2.00 -22.01
C GLN A 285 4.98 -0.52 -21.61
N GLY A 286 4.36 -0.11 -20.51
CA GLY A 286 4.29 1.30 -20.13
C GLY A 286 3.23 2.07 -20.90
N GLY A 287 3.09 3.34 -20.56
CA GLY A 287 2.04 4.22 -21.08
C GLY A 287 1.93 5.51 -20.29
N VAL A 288 0.87 6.25 -20.54
CA VAL A 288 0.64 7.55 -19.91
C VAL A 288 -0.52 7.44 -18.93
N ILE A 289 -0.41 8.09 -17.77
CA ILE A 289 -1.55 8.40 -16.92
C ILE A 289 -1.82 9.89 -16.96
N LEU A 290 -3.09 10.23 -17.11
CA LEU A 290 -3.59 11.59 -16.99
C LEU A 290 -4.59 11.66 -15.83
N ILE A 291 -4.23 12.42 -14.81
CA ILE A 291 -5.05 12.60 -13.61
C ILE A 291 -5.73 13.96 -13.68
N SER A 292 -7.05 13.99 -13.47
CA SER A 292 -7.83 15.20 -13.28
C SER A 292 -8.92 15.01 -12.22
N GLY A 293 -8.63 15.49 -11.00
CA GLY A 293 -9.51 15.53 -9.84
C GLY A 293 -9.48 16.92 -9.22
N THR A 294 -9.24 17.05 -7.92
CA THR A 294 -9.00 18.35 -7.28
C THR A 294 -7.78 19.07 -7.85
N GLY A 295 -6.75 18.34 -8.25
CA GLY A 295 -5.60 18.81 -9.04
C GLY A 295 -5.47 18.02 -10.34
N SER A 296 -4.42 18.29 -11.13
CA SER A 296 -4.13 17.54 -12.35
C SER A 296 -2.65 17.27 -12.53
N THR A 297 -2.34 16.12 -13.14
CA THR A 297 -0.97 15.71 -13.44
C THR A 297 -0.93 14.73 -14.59
N CYS A 298 0.18 14.71 -15.33
CA CYS A 298 0.46 13.74 -16.38
C CYS A 298 1.79 13.05 -16.09
N ARG A 299 1.81 11.73 -16.16
CA ARG A 299 3.03 10.92 -15.98
C ARG A 299 3.14 9.90 -17.10
N LEU A 300 4.36 9.62 -17.52
CA LEU A 300 4.72 8.60 -18.51
C LEU A 300 5.62 7.58 -17.80
N LEU A 301 5.30 6.30 -17.95
CA LEU A 301 6.20 5.19 -17.64
C LEU A 301 6.58 4.53 -18.96
N LYS A 302 7.88 4.50 -19.26
CA LYS A 302 8.41 3.80 -20.43
C LYS A 302 8.60 2.32 -20.15
N ALA A 303 8.73 1.52 -21.22
CA ALA A 303 9.00 0.08 -21.10
C ALA A 303 10.33 -0.22 -20.37
N ASP A 304 11.31 0.67 -20.49
CA ASP A 304 12.61 0.59 -19.79
C ASP A 304 12.52 0.97 -18.30
N GLY A 305 11.35 1.40 -17.80
CA GLY A 305 11.12 1.84 -16.44
C GLY A 305 11.37 3.32 -16.18
N THR A 306 11.86 4.08 -17.16
CA THR A 306 12.06 5.53 -17.05
C THR A 306 10.72 6.24 -16.86
N VAL A 307 10.71 7.23 -15.97
CA VAL A 307 9.53 8.03 -15.65
C VAL A 307 9.72 9.47 -16.08
N HIS A 308 8.70 10.04 -16.74
CA HIS A 308 8.62 11.47 -17.04
C HIS A 308 7.32 12.06 -16.50
N GLY A 309 7.32 13.37 -16.21
CA GLY A 309 6.16 14.07 -15.68
C GLY A 309 5.96 15.44 -16.29
N VAL A 310 4.69 15.83 -16.43
CA VAL A 310 4.24 17.16 -16.82
C VAL A 310 3.12 17.58 -15.87
N GLY A 311 3.20 18.78 -15.31
CA GLY A 311 2.22 19.27 -14.33
C GLY A 311 2.33 18.56 -12.97
N GLY A 312 1.33 18.78 -12.12
CA GLY A 312 1.32 18.30 -10.73
C GLY A 312 2.01 19.22 -9.72
N TRP A 313 2.32 20.47 -10.09
CA TRP A 313 2.97 21.45 -9.20
C TRP A 313 2.03 22.14 -8.20
N GLY A 314 0.78 21.69 -8.13
CA GLY A 314 -0.26 22.26 -7.28
C GLY A 314 -0.88 23.54 -7.83
N HIS A 315 -1.88 24.04 -7.11
CA HIS A 315 -2.83 25.05 -7.59
C HIS A 315 -2.25 26.45 -7.76
N MET A 316 -1.15 26.77 -7.08
CA MET A 316 -0.49 28.08 -7.20
C MET A 316 0.27 28.22 -8.52
N PHE A 317 0.76 27.11 -9.08
CA PHE A 317 1.67 27.12 -10.23
C PHE A 317 1.15 26.31 -11.43
N SER A 318 0.19 25.41 -11.22
CA SER A 318 -0.23 24.41 -12.21
C SER A 318 -1.69 23.96 -11.98
N ASP A 319 -1.96 22.66 -12.06
CA ASP A 319 -3.28 22.03 -12.00
C ASP A 319 -4.23 22.43 -13.14
N ARG A 320 -3.71 22.84 -14.30
CA ARG A 320 -4.55 23.19 -15.46
C ARG A 320 -5.39 21.99 -15.90
N GLY A 321 -6.68 22.24 -16.12
CA GLY A 321 -7.65 21.19 -16.47
C GLY A 321 -8.18 20.38 -15.27
N SER A 322 -7.78 20.71 -14.03
CA SER A 322 -8.35 20.13 -12.80
C SER A 322 -9.68 20.75 -12.39
N GLY A 323 -10.35 20.15 -11.41
CA GLY A 323 -11.55 20.70 -10.80
C GLY A 323 -11.31 22.00 -10.03
N PHE A 324 -10.12 22.20 -9.43
CA PHE A 324 -9.80 23.51 -8.86
C PHE A 324 -9.64 24.57 -9.96
N TRP A 325 -8.95 24.21 -11.05
CA TRP A 325 -8.74 25.11 -12.18
C TRP A 325 -10.04 25.50 -12.87
N ILE A 326 -10.97 24.57 -13.08
CA ILE A 326 -12.29 24.85 -13.64
C ILE A 326 -13.07 25.84 -12.76
N ALA A 327 -13.13 25.60 -11.45
CA ALA A 327 -13.81 26.50 -10.52
C ALA A 327 -13.20 27.91 -10.54
N ASN A 328 -11.87 28.00 -10.45
CA ASN A 328 -11.18 29.29 -10.46
C ASN A 328 -11.31 30.01 -11.82
N ARG A 329 -11.33 29.26 -12.92
CA ARG A 329 -11.56 29.81 -14.27
C ARG A 329 -12.96 30.40 -14.38
N MET A 330 -13.95 29.73 -13.81
CA MET A 330 -15.33 30.22 -13.75
C MET A 330 -15.45 31.47 -12.88
N PHE A 331 -14.78 31.52 -11.72
CA PHE A 331 -14.74 32.73 -10.89
C PHE A 331 -14.19 33.91 -11.70
N ARG A 332 -13.07 33.73 -12.40
CA ARG A 332 -12.50 34.79 -13.24
C ARG A 332 -13.48 35.31 -14.28
N TYR A 333 -14.25 34.46 -14.95
CA TYR A 333 -15.27 34.93 -15.88
C TYR A 333 -16.38 35.72 -15.20
N ILE A 334 -16.87 35.29 -14.03
CA ILE A 334 -17.90 36.01 -13.28
C ILE A 334 -17.39 37.38 -12.82
N PHE A 335 -16.20 37.43 -12.23
CA PHE A 335 -15.62 38.68 -11.69
C PHE A 335 -15.23 39.66 -12.80
N ASP A 336 -14.54 39.21 -13.85
CA ASP A 336 -14.13 40.09 -14.96
C ASP A 336 -15.34 40.71 -15.67
N ASP A 337 -16.44 39.96 -15.81
CA ASP A 337 -17.69 40.40 -16.45
C ASP A 337 -18.46 41.39 -15.56
N GLU A 338 -18.55 41.12 -14.24
CA GLU A 338 -19.18 42.04 -13.27
C GLU A 338 -18.45 43.37 -13.12
N ASP A 339 -17.11 43.33 -13.13
CA ASP A 339 -16.28 44.53 -13.03
C ASP A 339 -16.21 45.29 -14.37
N GLY A 340 -16.68 44.70 -15.46
CA GLY A 340 -16.53 45.23 -16.82
C GLY A 340 -15.09 45.25 -17.33
N LEU A 341 -14.21 44.40 -16.76
CA LEU A 341 -12.80 44.28 -17.13
C LEU A 341 -12.64 43.50 -18.44
N ASN A 342 -13.31 42.35 -18.56
CA ASN A 342 -13.40 41.56 -19.78
C ASN A 342 -14.79 40.91 -19.86
N GLU A 343 -15.48 41.08 -20.97
CA GLU A 343 -16.77 40.43 -21.20
C GLU A 343 -16.60 38.90 -21.26
N ALA A 344 -17.48 38.17 -20.57
CA ALA A 344 -17.49 36.72 -20.63
C ALA A 344 -17.94 36.24 -22.03
N PRO A 345 -17.44 35.09 -22.51
CA PRO A 345 -17.79 34.58 -23.84
C PRO A 345 -19.25 34.09 -23.95
N ALA A 346 -19.97 34.03 -22.83
CA ALA A 346 -21.41 33.78 -22.72
C ALA A 346 -21.91 34.31 -21.36
N SER A 347 -23.24 34.37 -21.17
CA SER A 347 -23.84 34.86 -19.92
C SER A 347 -23.29 34.15 -18.68
N THR A 348 -22.99 34.94 -17.64
CA THR A 348 -22.48 34.47 -16.35
C THR A 348 -23.59 34.08 -15.37
N ASP A 349 -24.87 34.29 -15.71
CA ASP A 349 -26.00 34.18 -14.76
C ASP A 349 -26.16 32.81 -14.13
N VAL A 350 -26.09 31.74 -14.93
CA VAL A 350 -26.25 30.35 -14.44
C VAL A 350 -25.08 29.99 -13.52
N ALA A 351 -23.85 30.26 -13.95
CA ALA A 351 -22.67 30.02 -13.15
C ALA A 351 -22.73 30.82 -11.84
N LYS A 352 -23.01 32.12 -11.90
CA LYS A 352 -23.15 32.98 -10.71
C LYS A 352 -24.22 32.45 -9.76
N ARG A 353 -25.39 32.04 -10.24
CA ARG A 353 -26.44 31.46 -9.40
C ARG A 353 -25.98 30.17 -8.71
N LEU A 354 -25.36 29.25 -9.45
CA LEU A 354 -24.85 27.99 -8.91
C LEU A 354 -23.73 28.23 -7.89
N LEU A 355 -22.86 29.21 -8.13
CA LEU A 355 -21.80 29.63 -7.21
C LEU A 355 -22.37 30.06 -5.86
N LEU A 356 -23.33 30.99 -5.88
CA LEU A 356 -23.93 31.54 -4.68
C LEU A 356 -24.70 30.46 -3.90
N GLN A 357 -25.43 29.59 -4.61
CA GLN A 357 -26.17 28.49 -4.00
C GLN A 357 -25.24 27.44 -3.36
N HIS A 358 -24.20 27.01 -4.06
CA HIS A 358 -23.30 25.96 -3.61
C HIS A 358 -22.50 26.35 -2.36
N PHE A 359 -22.02 27.60 -2.32
CA PHE A 359 -21.24 28.11 -1.18
C PHE A 359 -22.07 28.89 -0.16
N ASN A 360 -23.40 28.94 -0.33
CA ASN A 360 -24.33 29.71 0.51
C ASN A 360 -23.89 31.18 0.69
N LEU A 361 -23.54 31.84 -0.41
CA LEU A 361 -23.09 33.21 -0.44
C LEU A 361 -24.24 34.15 -0.81
N THR A 362 -24.26 35.34 -0.20
CA THR A 362 -25.22 36.40 -0.54
C THR A 362 -24.83 37.19 -1.79
N ASN A 363 -23.53 37.26 -2.08
CA ASN A 363 -22.95 37.91 -3.26
C ASN A 363 -21.57 37.33 -3.57
N VAL A 364 -21.02 37.70 -4.74
CA VAL A 364 -19.75 37.16 -5.24
C VAL A 364 -18.54 37.57 -4.40
N ILE A 365 -18.60 38.68 -3.65
CA ILE A 365 -17.51 39.13 -2.77
C ILE A 365 -17.21 38.07 -1.69
N GLY A 366 -18.21 37.27 -1.30
CA GLY A 366 -18.04 36.15 -0.37
C GLY A 366 -17.02 35.09 -0.83
N VAL A 367 -16.70 35.03 -2.13
CA VAL A 367 -15.64 34.14 -2.65
C VAL A 367 -14.27 34.51 -2.09
N LEU A 368 -14.01 35.78 -1.73
CA LEU A 368 -12.73 36.18 -1.13
C LEU A 368 -12.49 35.45 0.21
N ASP A 369 -13.53 35.24 1.02
CA ASP A 369 -13.39 34.51 2.29
C ASP A 369 -13.01 33.03 2.04
N LEU A 370 -13.52 32.44 0.96
CA LEU A 370 -13.20 31.07 0.52
C LEU A 370 -11.77 30.94 -0.01
N LEU A 371 -11.23 31.98 -0.65
CA LEU A 371 -9.91 31.94 -1.28
C LEU A 371 -8.77 32.35 -0.34
N TYR A 372 -9.06 33.19 0.67
CA TYR A 372 -8.03 33.75 1.55
C TYR A 372 -8.17 33.28 3.00
N SER A 373 -9.31 33.55 3.65
CA SER A 373 -9.43 33.30 5.10
C SER A 373 -9.69 31.83 5.45
N LYS A 374 -10.50 31.13 4.64
CA LYS A 374 -11.00 29.77 4.88
C LYS A 374 -10.63 28.82 3.75
N PHE A 375 -9.43 28.99 3.21
CA PHE A 375 -9.02 28.27 2.01
C PHE A 375 -8.93 26.76 2.22
N GLU A 376 -9.79 26.04 1.51
CA GLU A 376 -9.73 24.59 1.35
C GLU A 376 -9.84 24.23 -0.14
N LYS A 377 -8.72 23.77 -0.73
CA LYS A 377 -8.63 23.48 -2.16
C LYS A 377 -9.74 22.53 -2.65
N ALA A 378 -10.03 21.48 -1.89
CA ALA A 378 -11.06 20.50 -2.24
C ALA A 378 -12.48 21.11 -2.16
N TYR A 379 -12.72 22.01 -1.20
CA TYR A 379 -14.00 22.71 -1.07
C TYR A 379 -14.22 23.66 -2.26
N VAL A 380 -13.21 24.44 -2.66
CA VAL A 380 -13.29 25.29 -3.86
C VAL A 380 -13.52 24.45 -5.12
N ALA A 381 -12.75 23.37 -5.30
CA ALA A 381 -12.88 22.47 -6.44
C ALA A 381 -14.24 21.75 -6.52
N SER A 382 -14.97 21.63 -5.41
CA SER A 382 -16.28 20.97 -5.37
C SER A 382 -17.33 21.70 -6.22
N TYR A 383 -17.16 22.99 -6.48
CA TYR A 383 -18.01 23.77 -7.38
C TYR A 383 -18.03 23.22 -8.81
N THR A 384 -16.91 22.63 -9.27
CA THR A 384 -16.83 21.99 -10.59
C THR A 384 -17.84 20.87 -10.77
N LYS A 385 -18.16 20.13 -9.70
CA LYS A 385 -19.20 19.10 -9.75
C LYS A 385 -20.57 19.72 -10.04
N VAL A 386 -20.90 20.83 -9.36
CA VAL A 386 -22.16 21.55 -9.54
C VAL A 386 -22.27 22.11 -10.96
N LEU A 387 -21.20 22.71 -11.48
CA LEU A 387 -21.14 23.17 -12.87
C LEU A 387 -21.42 22.02 -13.85
N ALA A 388 -20.75 20.89 -13.67
CA ALA A 388 -20.91 19.72 -14.54
C ALA A 388 -22.32 19.11 -14.50
N THR A 389 -22.98 19.10 -13.34
CA THR A 389 -24.28 18.42 -13.18
C THR A 389 -25.48 19.33 -13.38
N GLU A 390 -25.43 20.56 -12.87
CA GLU A 390 -26.56 21.50 -12.89
C GLU A 390 -26.43 22.56 -13.98
N GLY A 391 -25.20 22.85 -14.42
CA GLY A 391 -24.90 23.78 -15.51
C GLY A 391 -24.49 23.09 -16.81
N HIS A 392 -24.73 21.78 -16.94
CA HIS A 392 -24.23 20.96 -18.04
C HIS A 392 -24.46 21.54 -19.45
N ASP A 393 -25.66 22.09 -19.67
CA ASP A 393 -26.09 22.62 -20.97
C ASP A 393 -25.84 24.13 -21.12
N ASP A 394 -25.31 24.78 -20.07
CA ASP A 394 -25.00 26.20 -20.10
C ASP A 394 -23.80 26.49 -21.04
N PRO A 395 -23.91 27.50 -21.93
CA PRO A 395 -22.84 27.79 -22.87
C PRO A 395 -21.49 28.16 -22.22
N LEU A 396 -21.49 28.93 -21.12
CA LEU A 396 -20.26 29.32 -20.45
C LEU A 396 -19.61 28.11 -19.77
N VAL A 397 -20.41 27.25 -19.15
CA VAL A 397 -19.93 25.98 -18.56
C VAL A 397 -19.28 25.11 -19.64
N ARG A 398 -19.94 24.91 -20.78
CA ARG A 398 -19.39 24.14 -21.90
C ARG A 398 -18.06 24.71 -22.39
N ILE A 399 -17.94 26.04 -22.47
CA ILE A 399 -16.70 26.72 -22.85
C ILE A 399 -15.58 26.43 -21.84
N VAL A 400 -15.83 26.63 -20.54
CA VAL A 400 -14.81 26.41 -19.49
C VAL A 400 -14.35 24.95 -19.44
N PHE A 401 -15.27 23.98 -19.59
CA PHE A 401 -14.89 22.56 -19.66
C PHE A 401 -14.13 22.24 -20.95
N LYS A 402 -14.48 22.84 -22.09
CA LYS A 402 -13.68 22.71 -23.32
C LYS A 402 -12.26 23.23 -23.11
N GLU A 403 -12.09 24.39 -22.46
CA GLU A 403 -10.75 24.91 -22.11
C GLU A 403 -9.98 23.96 -21.18
N ALA A 404 -10.67 23.33 -20.21
CA ALA A 404 -10.07 22.33 -19.33
C ALA A 404 -9.60 21.10 -20.12
N GLY A 405 -10.42 20.60 -21.05
CA GLY A 405 -10.05 19.54 -21.98
C GLY A 405 -8.83 19.90 -22.81
N TYR A 406 -8.77 21.12 -23.33
CA TYR A 406 -7.61 21.64 -24.06
C TYR A 406 -6.35 21.63 -23.20
N CYS A 407 -6.44 22.10 -21.95
CA CYS A 407 -5.32 22.05 -21.00
C CYS A 407 -4.83 20.61 -20.75
N LEU A 408 -5.75 19.65 -20.63
CA LEU A 408 -5.40 18.23 -20.48
C LEU A 408 -4.71 17.66 -21.73
N GLY A 409 -5.14 18.06 -22.93
CA GLY A 409 -4.48 17.69 -24.18
C GLY A 409 -3.08 18.31 -24.33
N GLU A 410 -2.86 19.52 -23.80
CA GLU A 410 -1.54 20.13 -23.73
C GLU A 410 -0.58 19.33 -22.84
N HIS A 411 -1.06 18.73 -21.74
CA HIS A 411 -0.22 17.86 -20.91
C HIS A 411 0.22 16.61 -21.67
N LEU A 412 -0.69 15.96 -22.39
CA LEU A 412 -0.37 14.79 -23.20
C LEU A 412 0.64 15.15 -24.31
N THR A 413 0.40 16.27 -24.99
CA THR A 413 1.30 16.73 -26.05
C THR A 413 2.68 17.09 -25.50
N ALA A 414 2.76 17.77 -24.36
CA ALA A 414 4.03 18.14 -23.74
C ALA A 414 4.84 16.91 -23.31
N ILE A 415 4.20 15.86 -22.79
CA ILE A 415 4.90 14.65 -22.38
C ILE A 415 5.34 13.80 -23.58
N SER A 416 4.69 13.97 -24.75
CA SER A 416 4.98 13.19 -25.96
C SER A 416 6.40 13.35 -26.49
N LYS A 417 7.13 14.42 -26.10
CA LYS A 417 8.55 14.58 -26.41
C LYS A 417 9.45 13.47 -25.85
N HIS A 418 8.92 12.69 -24.90
CA HIS A 418 9.60 11.56 -24.26
C HIS A 418 9.08 10.18 -24.72
N PHE A 419 8.16 10.14 -25.67
CA PHE A 419 7.63 8.88 -26.19
C PHE A 419 8.66 8.11 -27.02
N ASP A 420 8.62 6.79 -26.92
CA ASP A 420 9.27 5.92 -27.89
C ASP A 420 8.50 5.96 -29.23
N GLU A 421 9.19 5.73 -30.34
CA GLU A 421 8.63 5.82 -31.70
C GLU A 421 7.32 5.02 -31.85
N ALA A 422 7.28 3.82 -31.28
CA ALA A 422 6.13 2.91 -31.34
C ALA A 422 4.88 3.42 -30.62
N MET A 423 5.02 4.35 -29.66
CA MET A 423 3.86 4.87 -28.93
C MET A 423 3.03 5.85 -29.76
N PHE A 424 3.61 6.49 -30.78
CA PHE A 424 2.92 7.53 -31.56
C PHE A 424 1.77 7.00 -32.42
N ASP A 425 1.77 5.71 -32.76
CA ASP A 425 0.73 5.07 -33.55
C ASP A 425 -0.58 4.93 -32.77
N ALA A 426 -0.48 4.49 -31.51
CA ALA A 426 -1.59 4.30 -30.60
C ALA A 426 -1.12 4.54 -29.17
N VAL A 427 -1.24 5.79 -28.71
CA VAL A 427 -0.76 6.18 -27.38
C VAL A 427 -1.67 5.57 -26.32
N PRO A 428 -1.18 4.68 -25.44
CA PRO A 428 -1.96 4.12 -24.35
C PRO A 428 -2.04 5.13 -23.21
N VAL A 429 -3.25 5.64 -22.94
CA VAL A 429 -3.49 6.62 -21.88
C VAL A 429 -4.50 6.06 -20.88
N VAL A 430 -4.18 6.04 -19.59
CA VAL A 430 -5.15 5.76 -18.52
C VAL A 430 -5.58 7.07 -17.87
N VAL A 431 -6.88 7.28 -17.72
CA VAL A 431 -7.43 8.47 -17.07
C VAL A 431 -7.91 8.16 -15.67
N VAL A 432 -7.58 9.05 -14.72
CA VAL A 432 -7.98 8.95 -13.32
C VAL A 432 -8.52 10.28 -12.82
N GLY A 433 -9.55 10.25 -11.98
CA GLY A 433 -10.08 11.43 -11.31
C GLY A 433 -11.49 11.83 -11.75
N SER A 434 -12.18 12.56 -10.89
CA SER A 434 -13.62 12.82 -11.01
C SER A 434 -13.99 13.75 -12.16
N VAL A 435 -13.06 14.56 -12.68
CA VAL A 435 -13.33 15.49 -13.79
C VAL A 435 -13.61 14.73 -15.09
N PHE A 436 -12.98 13.57 -15.29
CA PHE A 436 -13.24 12.70 -16.46
C PHE A 436 -14.65 12.10 -16.49
N LYS A 437 -15.45 12.22 -15.42
CA LYS A 437 -16.88 11.87 -15.47
C LYS A 437 -17.68 12.79 -16.40
N SER A 438 -17.12 13.94 -16.75
CA SER A 438 -17.68 14.93 -17.70
C SER A 438 -16.91 14.93 -19.01
N TRP A 439 -16.48 13.75 -19.47
CA TRP A 439 -15.63 13.62 -20.66
C TRP A 439 -16.26 14.21 -21.91
N ASP A 440 -17.57 14.10 -22.06
CA ASP A 440 -18.33 14.71 -23.14
C ASP A 440 -18.19 16.23 -23.23
N LEU A 441 -17.98 16.92 -22.10
CA LEU A 441 -17.67 18.35 -22.05
C LEU A 441 -16.19 18.68 -22.32
N LEU A 442 -15.28 17.73 -22.08
CA LEU A 442 -13.82 17.91 -22.19
C LEU A 442 -13.29 17.52 -23.58
N ARG A 443 -13.92 16.52 -24.21
CA ARG A 443 -13.39 15.77 -25.34
C ARG A 443 -12.97 16.67 -26.50
N ASP A 444 -13.83 17.61 -26.88
CA ASP A 444 -13.58 18.48 -28.03
C ASP A 444 -12.33 19.35 -27.82
N GLY A 445 -12.19 19.92 -26.62
CA GLY A 445 -11.00 20.69 -26.27
C GLY A 445 -9.73 19.83 -26.25
N PHE A 446 -9.83 18.61 -25.71
CA PHE A 446 -8.72 17.66 -25.68
C PHE A 446 -8.23 17.29 -27.08
N VAL A 447 -9.15 16.96 -27.99
CA VAL A 447 -8.85 16.66 -29.40
C VAL A 447 -8.25 17.88 -30.11
N GLU A 448 -8.79 19.07 -29.85
CA GLU A 448 -8.29 20.33 -30.41
C GLU A 448 -6.84 20.62 -30.01
N ALA A 449 -6.49 20.42 -28.74
CA ALA A 449 -5.11 20.57 -28.27
C ALA A 449 -4.14 19.59 -28.95
N LEU A 450 -4.53 18.33 -29.11
CA LEU A 450 -3.70 17.33 -29.77
C LEU A 450 -3.43 17.68 -31.23
N ARG A 451 -4.48 18.04 -32.00
CA ARG A 451 -4.35 18.41 -33.42
C ARG A 451 -3.53 19.68 -33.65
N SER A 452 -3.66 20.67 -32.77
CA SER A 452 -3.01 21.97 -32.93
C SER A 452 -1.53 21.98 -32.51
N LYS A 453 -1.11 21.04 -31.63
CA LYS A 453 0.23 21.07 -31.02
C LYS A 453 1.17 19.96 -31.50
N THR A 454 0.67 18.88 -32.09
CA THR A 454 1.51 17.80 -32.63
C THR A 454 0.88 17.09 -33.81
N THR A 455 1.71 16.72 -34.79
CA THR A 455 1.31 15.89 -35.95
C THR A 455 1.81 14.46 -35.84
N LYS A 456 2.59 14.14 -34.79
CA LYS A 456 3.18 12.82 -34.61
C LYS A 456 2.22 11.80 -34.03
N ILE A 457 1.35 12.22 -33.11
CA ILE A 457 0.36 11.33 -32.49
C ILE A 457 -0.72 11.03 -33.54
N ARG A 458 -0.85 9.76 -33.94
CA ARG A 458 -1.85 9.31 -34.93
C ARG A 458 -3.15 8.91 -34.24
N SER A 459 -3.05 8.23 -33.10
CA SER A 459 -4.20 7.90 -32.29
C SER A 459 -3.89 7.84 -30.80
N VAL A 460 -4.92 8.06 -29.99
CA VAL A 460 -4.89 7.95 -28.53
C VAL A 460 -5.95 6.95 -28.10
N VAL A 461 -5.55 5.91 -27.38
CA VAL A 461 -6.46 4.93 -26.80
C VAL A 461 -6.56 5.25 -25.31
N ILE A 462 -7.73 5.75 -24.90
CA ILE A 462 -7.98 6.15 -23.52
C ILE A 462 -8.59 4.95 -22.78
N HIS A 463 -8.06 4.66 -21.61
CA HIS A 463 -8.49 3.59 -20.73
C HIS A 463 -8.97 4.17 -19.39
N GLN A 464 -9.96 3.52 -18.80
CA GLN A 464 -10.38 3.79 -17.43
C GLN A 464 -10.22 2.52 -16.60
N LEU A 465 -9.73 2.67 -15.37
CA LEU A 465 -9.59 1.55 -14.44
C LEU A 465 -10.95 0.99 -14.04
N LYS A 466 -11.07 -0.34 -14.05
CA LYS A 466 -12.21 -1.08 -13.48
C LYS A 466 -11.98 -1.51 -12.04
N GLN A 467 -10.71 -1.59 -11.65
CA GLN A 467 -10.26 -2.07 -10.34
C GLN A 467 -9.38 -1.02 -9.67
N SER A 468 -9.11 -1.20 -8.38
CA SER A 468 -8.21 -0.30 -7.66
C SER A 468 -6.78 -0.32 -8.25
N PRO A 469 -6.10 0.84 -8.27
CA PRO A 469 -4.64 0.93 -8.46
C PRO A 469 -3.81 -0.06 -7.63
N ALA A 470 -4.30 -0.50 -6.47
CA ALA A 470 -3.65 -1.50 -5.62
C ALA A 470 -3.39 -2.82 -6.38
N VAL A 471 -4.30 -3.24 -7.27
CA VAL A 471 -4.09 -4.41 -8.14
C VAL A 471 -2.85 -4.20 -9.03
N GLY A 472 -2.69 -2.99 -9.55
CA GLY A 472 -1.50 -2.59 -10.30
C GLY A 472 -0.20 -2.74 -9.54
N ALA A 473 -0.22 -2.38 -8.26
CA ALA A 473 0.95 -2.46 -7.41
C ALA A 473 1.37 -3.92 -7.23
N ALA A 474 0.40 -4.81 -7.02
CA ALA A 474 0.66 -6.24 -6.92
C ALA A 474 1.26 -6.82 -8.21
N ILE A 475 0.79 -6.39 -9.39
CA ILE A 475 1.35 -6.83 -10.68
C ILE A 475 2.79 -6.34 -10.88
N ILE A 476 3.08 -5.07 -10.54
CA ILE A 476 4.47 -4.58 -10.59
C ILE A 476 5.36 -5.45 -9.73
N ALA A 477 4.90 -5.71 -8.50
CA ALA A 477 5.64 -6.49 -7.54
C ALA A 477 5.92 -7.90 -8.09
N ALA A 478 4.92 -8.55 -8.70
CA ALA A 478 5.07 -9.82 -9.38
C ALA A 478 6.09 -9.76 -10.53
N LYS A 479 5.98 -8.76 -11.42
CA LYS A 479 6.90 -8.59 -12.56
C LYS A 479 8.35 -8.44 -12.11
N LYS A 480 8.58 -7.72 -11.02
CA LYS A 480 9.92 -7.48 -10.49
C LYS A 480 10.57 -8.71 -9.86
N VAL A 481 9.78 -9.71 -9.47
CA VAL A 481 10.26 -11.05 -9.10
C VAL A 481 10.13 -12.06 -10.26
N ASN A 482 10.14 -11.56 -11.50
CA ASN A 482 10.08 -12.33 -12.75
C ASN A 482 8.81 -13.20 -12.90
N ARG A 483 7.68 -12.75 -12.35
CA ARG A 483 6.37 -13.39 -12.51
C ARG A 483 5.45 -12.52 -13.35
N THR A 484 4.94 -13.08 -14.44
CA THR A 484 3.97 -12.39 -15.31
C THR A 484 2.56 -12.81 -14.91
N ILE A 485 1.77 -11.85 -14.42
CA ILE A 485 0.36 -12.08 -14.09
C ILE A 485 -0.49 -11.56 -15.25
N HIS A 486 -1.28 -12.45 -15.85
CA HIS A 486 -2.22 -12.11 -16.91
C HIS A 486 -3.62 -11.87 -16.32
N LEU A 487 -3.97 -10.61 -16.08
CA LEU A 487 -5.31 -10.28 -15.57
C LEU A 487 -6.37 -10.30 -16.67
N LYS A 488 -7.60 -10.65 -16.28
CA LYS A 488 -8.81 -10.26 -17.03
C LYS A 488 -8.93 -8.73 -16.96
N SER A 489 -8.51 -8.05 -18.03
CA SER A 489 -8.66 -6.61 -18.30
C SER A 489 -8.95 -5.71 -17.06
N THR A 490 -7.89 -5.25 -16.39
CA THR A 490 -7.95 -4.30 -15.24
C THR A 490 -8.52 -2.92 -15.60
N SER A 491 -8.60 -2.64 -16.89
CA SER A 491 -9.17 -1.43 -17.47
C SER A 491 -10.14 -1.76 -18.60
N SER A 492 -10.92 -0.78 -19.04
CA SER A 492 -11.62 -0.81 -20.33
C SER A 492 -11.20 0.37 -21.17
N VAL A 493 -11.23 0.17 -22.49
CA VAL A 493 -11.20 1.29 -23.43
C VAL A 493 -12.39 2.20 -23.13
N PHE A 494 -12.08 3.45 -22.82
CA PHE A 494 -12.99 4.53 -22.49
C PHE A 494 -13.34 5.36 -23.72
N ASP A 495 -12.33 5.66 -24.56
CA ASP A 495 -12.50 6.34 -25.84
C ASP A 495 -11.30 6.01 -26.76
N VAL A 496 -11.50 6.13 -28.06
CA VAL A 496 -10.43 6.04 -29.07
C VAL A 496 -10.49 7.28 -29.95
N ILE A 497 -9.41 8.04 -29.94
CA ILE A 497 -9.28 9.28 -30.71
C ILE A 497 -8.31 9.02 -31.86
N SER A 498 -8.80 9.11 -33.09
CA SER A 498 -7.97 9.19 -34.30
C SER A 498 -7.78 10.67 -34.65
N LEU A 499 -6.53 11.11 -34.81
CA LEU A 499 -6.19 12.52 -34.97
C LEU A 499 -6.12 12.98 -36.42
#